data_AF-A0A2V9P8L3-F1
#
_entry.id   AF-A0A2V9P8L3-F1
#
_cell.length_a   1.000
_cell.length_b   1.000
_cell.length_c   1.000
_cell.angle_alpha   90.00
_cell.angle_beta   90.00
_cell.angle_gamma   90.00
#
_symmetry.space_group_name_H-M   'P 1'
#
loop_
_entity.id
_entity.type
_entity.pdbx_description
1 polymer ?
#
loop_
_entity_poly.entity_id
_entity_poly.type
_entity_poly.pdbx_seq_one_letter_code
_entity_poly.pdbx_strand_id
1 'polypeptide(L)'
;MISDQRRTAPFLIFFWKHFRQNRKLKSVHKTVYLSLGSNLGDRAENLQTAIAKLGEFGTVVAVSSFYETEPVEITAQPWFLNCAVKFDTEKMPRQLISAILSLEQSMGRQRKQKKGPRTIDIDVLLFGSSIIEIPSLTVPHARLHERRFVLEPLAEIAPEARHPVFKRTVRQLRDALPSGQTVKKVVK
;
A
#
# COMPACT_ATOMS: atom_id res chain seq x y z
N MET A 1 -72.52 7.88 30.37
CA MET A 1 -71.33 8.10 31.21
C MET A 1 -70.54 6.80 31.24
N ILE A 2 -69.23 6.89 31.01
CA ILE A 2 -68.18 5.85 31.20
C ILE A 2 -68.18 4.75 30.09
N SER A 3 -67.58 5.00 28.92
CA SER A 3 -66.15 4.80 28.51
C SER A 3 -65.95 3.48 27.74
N ASP A 4 -65.95 3.49 26.41
CA ASP A 4 -64.74 3.39 25.55
C ASP A 4 -63.51 2.78 26.24
N GLN A 5 -63.16 1.54 25.90
CA GLN A 5 -61.81 1.17 25.44
C GLN A 5 -61.86 -0.03 24.48
N ARG A 6 -61.69 0.28 23.18
CA ARG A 6 -60.73 -0.31 22.21
C ARG A 6 -60.16 -1.72 22.53
N ARG A 7 -60.42 -2.74 21.70
CA ARG A 7 -59.75 -3.08 20.41
C ARG A 7 -58.40 -3.81 20.54
N THR A 8 -58.32 -4.87 19.73
CA THR A 8 -57.16 -5.43 18.98
C THR A 8 -56.16 -6.34 19.69
N ALA A 9 -56.18 -7.62 19.27
CA ALA A 9 -55.06 -8.54 19.32
C ALA A 9 -53.86 -8.01 18.53
N PRO A 10 -52.62 -8.35 18.95
CA PRO A 10 -51.62 -8.79 17.99
C PRO A 10 -50.78 -9.97 18.52
N PHE A 11 -50.60 -11.04 17.73
CA PHE A 11 -49.41 -11.17 16.87
C PHE A 11 -48.08 -11.11 17.64
N LEU A 12 -47.75 -12.15 18.40
CA LEU A 12 -46.36 -12.45 18.77
C LEU A 12 -46.31 -13.90 19.24
N ILE A 13 -45.17 -14.58 19.07
CA ILE A 13 -44.98 -16.04 19.20
C ILE A 13 -45.28 -16.81 17.90
N PHE A 14 -44.70 -16.37 16.78
CA PHE A 14 -44.39 -17.29 15.67
C PHE A 14 -43.17 -16.88 14.86
N PHE A 15 -42.03 -16.50 15.46
CA PHE A 15 -40.80 -16.27 14.69
C PHE A 15 -39.53 -16.43 15.53
N TRP A 16 -39.37 -17.57 16.20
CA TRP A 16 -38.10 -17.96 16.86
C TRP A 16 -37.61 -19.33 16.39
N LYS A 17 -37.77 -19.58 15.09
CA LYS A 17 -37.13 -20.69 14.37
C LYS A 17 -36.87 -20.19 12.96
N HIS A 18 -35.59 -20.12 12.57
CA HIS A 18 -35.07 -19.66 11.27
C HIS A 18 -34.69 -18.18 11.18
N PHE A 19 -33.57 -17.82 11.81
CA PHE A 19 -32.61 -16.94 11.13
C PHE A 19 -31.17 -17.23 11.57
N ARG A 20 -30.72 -18.47 11.35
CA ARG A 20 -29.29 -18.79 11.34
C ARG A 20 -28.82 -18.77 9.89
N GLN A 21 -28.77 -17.59 9.28
CA GLN A 21 -28.03 -17.43 8.03
C GLN A 21 -26.54 -17.33 8.37
N ASN A 22 -25.80 -18.40 8.07
CA ASN A 22 -24.36 -18.34 7.85
C ASN A 22 -24.08 -17.40 6.66
N ARG A 23 -24.12 -16.09 6.87
CA ARG A 23 -23.46 -15.17 5.95
C ARG A 23 -21.97 -15.35 6.18
N LYS A 24 -21.29 -16.13 5.32
CA LYS A 24 -19.85 -15.96 5.13
C LYS A 24 -19.66 -14.48 4.79
N LEU A 25 -19.12 -13.70 5.73
CA LEU A 25 -18.73 -12.33 5.46
C LEU A 25 -17.75 -12.40 4.28
N LYS A 26 -18.12 -11.81 3.13
CA LYS A 26 -17.16 -11.64 2.03
C LYS A 26 -16.01 -10.82 2.61
N SER A 27 -14.80 -11.37 2.61
CA SER A 27 -13.64 -10.59 3.04
C SER A 27 -13.50 -9.41 2.07
N VAL A 28 -13.27 -8.23 2.62
CA VAL A 28 -13.10 -7.01 1.83
C VAL A 28 -11.61 -6.84 1.64
N HIS A 29 -11.08 -7.33 0.52
CA HIS A 29 -9.70 -7.05 0.14
C HIS A 29 -9.52 -5.55 -0.13
N LYS A 30 -8.44 -4.99 0.39
CA LYS A 30 -8.04 -3.59 0.14
C LYS A 30 -6.82 -3.58 -0.76
N THR A 31 -6.94 -2.90 -1.89
CA THR A 31 -5.80 -2.65 -2.78
C THR A 31 -4.90 -1.59 -2.16
N VAL A 32 -3.64 -1.94 -2.02
CA VAL A 32 -2.55 -1.12 -1.52
C VAL A 32 -1.50 -1.01 -2.62
N TYR A 33 -0.89 0.17 -2.74
CA TYR A 33 0.26 0.36 -3.61
C TYR A 33 1.49 0.59 -2.75
N LEU A 34 2.56 -0.15 -3.04
CA LEU A 34 3.81 -0.11 -2.31
C LEU A 34 4.94 0.35 -3.24
N SER A 35 5.91 1.08 -2.69
CA SER A 35 7.21 1.32 -3.33
C SER A 35 8.25 0.46 -2.62
N LEU A 36 9.03 -0.30 -3.37
CA LEU A 36 10.16 -1.07 -2.85
C LEU A 36 11.45 -0.47 -3.39
N GLY A 37 12.50 -0.43 -2.57
CA GLY A 37 13.81 0.10 -2.94
C GLY A 37 14.98 -0.61 -2.27
N SER A 38 16.07 -0.84 -3.00
CA SER A 38 17.31 -1.43 -2.49
C SER A 38 18.54 -0.75 -3.10
N ASN A 39 19.56 -0.46 -2.29
CA ASN A 39 20.84 0.05 -2.78
C ASN A 39 22.08 -0.59 -2.14
N LEU A 40 21.92 -1.74 -1.47
CA LEU A 40 23.02 -2.53 -0.91
C LEU A 40 22.94 -3.99 -1.37
N GLY A 41 24.10 -4.64 -1.51
CA GLY A 41 24.20 -6.06 -1.87
C GLY A 41 23.62 -6.36 -3.26
N ASP A 42 23.06 -7.55 -3.43
CA ASP A 42 22.29 -7.89 -4.63
C ASP A 42 20.91 -7.21 -4.56
N ARG A 43 20.84 -6.01 -5.14
CA ARG A 43 19.63 -5.18 -5.14
C ARG A 43 18.45 -5.86 -5.82
N ALA A 44 18.69 -6.67 -6.86
CA ALA A 44 17.63 -7.32 -7.61
C ALA A 44 17.07 -8.52 -6.83
N GLU A 45 17.95 -9.36 -6.27
CA GLU A 45 17.57 -10.46 -5.39
C GLU A 45 16.83 -9.95 -4.14
N ASN A 46 17.29 -8.84 -3.55
CA ASN A 46 16.59 -8.18 -2.44
C ASN A 46 15.16 -7.78 -2.80
N LEU A 47 14.94 -7.15 -3.96
CA LEU A 47 13.59 -6.80 -4.40
C LEU A 47 12.74 -8.05 -4.64
N GLN A 48 13.28 -9.07 -5.31
CA GLN A 48 12.56 -10.33 -5.58
C GLN A 48 12.18 -11.06 -4.29
N THR A 49 13.10 -11.14 -3.33
CA THR A 49 12.87 -11.75 -2.02
C THR A 49 11.80 -10.99 -1.23
N ALA A 50 11.84 -9.67 -1.25
CA ALA A 50 10.82 -8.85 -0.59
C ALA A 50 9.43 -9.05 -1.22
N ILE A 51 9.34 -9.14 -2.56
CA ILE A 51 8.10 -9.43 -3.28
C ILE A 51 7.56 -10.81 -2.90
N ALA A 52 8.41 -11.83 -2.84
CA ALA A 52 8.01 -13.18 -2.42
C ALA A 52 7.47 -13.20 -0.99
N LYS A 53 8.18 -12.55 -0.05
CA LYS A 53 7.77 -12.42 1.36
C LYS A 53 6.48 -11.63 1.54
N LEU A 54 6.20 -10.61 0.72
CA LEU A 54 4.90 -9.92 0.70
C LEU A 54 3.76 -10.89 0.41
N GLY A 55 3.99 -11.87 -0.48
CA GLY A 55 3.04 -12.92 -0.84
C GLY A 55 2.62 -13.82 0.33
N GLU A 56 3.41 -13.89 1.40
CA GLU A 56 3.07 -14.67 2.60
C GLU A 56 1.91 -14.05 3.41
N PHE A 57 1.60 -12.77 3.22
CA PHE A 57 0.61 -12.06 4.02
C PHE A 57 -0.33 -11.14 3.24
N GLY A 58 -0.39 -11.35 1.93
CA GLY A 58 -1.39 -10.80 1.02
C GLY A 58 -1.10 -11.25 -0.42
N THR A 59 -1.83 -10.68 -1.38
CA THR A 59 -1.70 -11.06 -2.79
C THR A 59 -0.95 -9.98 -3.56
N VAL A 60 0.20 -10.33 -4.13
CA VAL A 60 0.89 -9.47 -5.10
C VAL A 60 0.16 -9.56 -6.43
N VAL A 61 -0.59 -8.51 -6.78
CA VAL A 61 -1.45 -8.46 -7.98
C VAL A 61 -0.66 -8.06 -9.21
N ALA A 62 0.27 -7.11 -9.06
CA ALA A 62 1.15 -6.66 -10.13
C ALA A 62 2.45 -6.11 -9.55
N VAL A 63 3.53 -6.23 -10.31
CA VAL A 63 4.83 -5.64 -9.99
C VAL A 63 5.32 -4.92 -11.23
N SER A 64 5.78 -3.69 -11.08
CA SER A 64 6.41 -2.95 -12.17
C SER A 64 7.70 -3.64 -12.63
N SER A 65 8.30 -3.11 -13.68
CA SER A 65 9.71 -3.37 -13.95
C SER A 65 10.60 -2.82 -12.84
N PHE A 66 11.87 -3.19 -12.83
CA PHE A 66 12.83 -2.57 -11.93
C PHE A 66 13.34 -1.28 -12.56
N TYR A 67 13.69 -0.31 -11.73
CA TYR A 67 14.17 0.99 -12.17
C TYR A 67 15.44 1.32 -11.41
N GLU A 68 16.53 1.56 -12.14
CA GLU A 68 17.74 2.12 -11.56
C GLU A 68 17.60 3.64 -11.44
N THR A 69 17.74 4.15 -10.23
CA THR A 69 17.40 5.54 -9.93
C THR A 69 18.47 6.22 -9.09
N GLU A 70 18.71 7.48 -9.41
CA GLU A 70 19.60 8.35 -8.67
C GLU A 70 19.10 8.59 -7.22
N PRO A 71 19.98 8.56 -6.20
CA PRO A 71 19.63 8.93 -4.83
C PRO A 71 19.23 10.41 -4.72
N VAL A 72 18.10 10.70 -4.07
CA VAL A 72 17.55 12.08 -4.02
C VAL A 72 18.00 12.87 -2.79
N GLU A 73 17.97 12.25 -1.60
CA GLU A 73 18.06 13.00 -0.33
C GLU A 73 19.48 13.02 0.25
N ILE A 74 20.24 11.96 0.01
CA ILE A 74 21.67 11.87 0.30
C ILE A 74 22.27 11.36 -1.00
N THR A 75 22.97 12.22 -1.74
CA THR A 75 23.47 11.89 -3.08
C THR A 75 24.75 11.06 -3.04
N ALA A 76 25.56 11.19 -1.98
CA ALA A 76 26.77 10.42 -1.74
C ALA A 76 26.45 8.99 -1.23
N GLN A 77 25.72 8.20 -2.01
CA GLN A 77 25.43 6.79 -1.75
C GLN A 77 25.21 6.01 -3.06
N PRO A 78 25.22 4.66 -3.03
CA PRO A 78 24.93 3.87 -4.22
C PRO A 78 23.52 4.14 -4.76
N TRP A 79 23.39 4.01 -6.09
CA TRP A 79 22.10 4.10 -6.78
C TRP A 79 21.15 3.01 -6.32
N PHE A 80 19.85 3.31 -6.33
CA PHE A 80 18.81 2.38 -5.95
C PHE A 80 18.32 1.59 -7.16
N LEU A 81 17.94 0.33 -6.95
CA LEU A 81 16.87 -0.29 -7.72
C LEU A 81 15.55 -0.07 -6.98
N ASN A 82 14.53 0.39 -7.71
CA ASN A 82 13.18 0.60 -7.20
C ASN A 82 12.15 -0.13 -8.06
N CYS A 83 11.03 -0.52 -7.45
CA CYS A 83 9.85 -0.99 -8.16
C CYS A 83 8.57 -0.64 -7.39
N ALA A 84 7.42 -0.67 -8.07
CA ALA A 84 6.11 -0.54 -7.45
C ALA A 84 5.40 -1.89 -7.42
N VAL A 85 4.61 -2.11 -6.38
CA VAL A 85 3.81 -3.32 -6.21
C VAL A 85 2.35 -2.94 -5.96
N LYS A 86 1.43 -3.51 -6.74
CA LYS A 86 0.00 -3.53 -6.44
C LYS A 86 -0.27 -4.76 -5.59
N PHE A 87 -0.82 -4.55 -4.40
CA PHE A 87 -0.93 -5.56 -3.36
C PHE A 87 -2.33 -5.56 -2.75
N ASP A 88 -3.01 -6.69 -2.74
CA ASP A 88 -4.31 -6.84 -2.07
C ASP A 88 -4.11 -7.50 -0.70
N THR A 89 -4.71 -6.91 0.34
CA THR A 89 -4.59 -7.43 1.72
C THR A 89 -5.88 -7.23 2.51
N GLU A 90 -6.08 -8.09 3.50
CA GLU A 90 -7.12 -7.96 4.52
C GLU A 90 -6.60 -7.27 5.79
N LYS A 91 -5.28 -7.03 5.89
CA LYS A 91 -4.67 -6.37 7.05
C LYS A 91 -5.13 -4.93 7.16
N MET A 92 -5.46 -4.53 8.40
CA MET A 92 -5.66 -3.12 8.72
C MET A 92 -4.33 -2.36 8.63
N PRO A 93 -4.34 -1.02 8.44
CA PRO A 93 -3.12 -0.25 8.22
C PRO A 93 -2.00 -0.47 9.26
N ARG A 94 -2.36 -0.54 10.55
CA ARG A 94 -1.41 -0.85 11.64
C ARG A 94 -0.78 -2.24 11.51
N GLN A 95 -1.56 -3.24 11.12
CA GLN A 95 -1.09 -4.61 10.95
C GLN A 95 -0.19 -4.72 9.71
N LEU A 96 -0.55 -4.01 8.63
CA LEU A 96 0.25 -4.00 7.40
C LEU A 96 1.63 -3.38 7.65
N ILE A 97 1.68 -2.18 8.24
CA ILE A 97 2.97 -1.52 8.50
C ILE A 97 3.83 -2.34 9.47
N SER A 98 3.23 -2.98 10.48
CA SER A 98 3.96 -3.89 11.36
C SER A 98 4.57 -5.07 10.60
N ALA A 99 3.80 -5.71 9.71
CA ALA A 99 4.30 -6.83 8.90
C ALA A 99 5.42 -6.41 7.95
N ILE A 100 5.28 -5.24 7.32
CA ILE A 100 6.31 -4.66 6.45
C ILE A 100 7.61 -4.41 7.23
N LEU A 101 7.53 -3.77 8.40
CA LEU A 101 8.71 -3.48 9.22
C LEU A 101 9.42 -4.77 9.68
N SER A 102 8.66 -5.82 10.02
CA SER A 102 9.22 -7.14 10.36
C SER A 102 9.88 -7.81 9.16
N LEU A 103 9.29 -7.69 7.96
CA LEU A 103 9.88 -8.19 6.72
C LEU A 103 11.24 -7.53 6.48
N GLU A 104 11.30 -6.19 6.53
CA GLU A 104 12.55 -5.44 6.35
C GLU A 104 13.63 -5.85 7.35
N GLN A 105 13.24 -6.01 8.61
CA GLN A 105 14.15 -6.48 9.67
C GLN A 105 14.66 -7.89 9.38
N SER A 106 13.81 -8.80 8.91
CA SER A 106 14.21 -10.16 8.53
C SER A 106 15.18 -10.20 7.35
N MET A 107 15.19 -9.15 6.53
CA MET A 107 16.11 -8.96 5.39
C MET A 107 17.34 -8.11 5.76
N GLY A 108 17.62 -7.95 7.05
CA GLY A 108 18.83 -7.30 7.53
C GLY A 108 18.82 -5.77 7.43
N ARG A 109 17.66 -5.12 7.26
CA ARG A 109 17.61 -3.65 7.28
C ARG A 109 18.04 -3.11 8.64
N GLN A 110 19.20 -2.46 8.69
CA GLN A 110 19.71 -1.79 9.89
C GLN A 110 19.51 -0.28 9.78
N ARG A 111 18.78 0.33 10.72
CA ARG A 111 18.52 1.78 10.74
C ARG A 111 19.69 2.54 11.38
N LYS A 112 20.90 2.40 10.82
CA LYS A 112 22.14 3.06 11.30
C LYS A 112 22.16 4.56 11.04
N GLN A 113 21.65 4.99 9.89
CA GLN A 113 21.58 6.39 9.48
C GLN A 113 20.22 6.68 8.85
N LYS A 114 19.62 7.81 9.24
CA LYS A 114 18.39 8.29 8.60
C LYS A 114 18.67 8.54 7.11
N LYS A 115 17.90 7.91 6.23
CA LYS A 115 18.02 7.99 4.76
C LYS A 115 19.34 7.45 4.16
N GLY A 116 20.12 6.68 4.92
CA GLY A 116 21.33 6.02 4.42
C GLY A 116 21.07 4.80 3.54
N PRO A 117 22.13 4.09 3.12
CA PRO A 117 22.02 2.84 2.36
C PRO A 117 21.23 1.76 3.12
N ARG A 118 20.49 0.92 2.39
CA ARG A 118 19.61 -0.11 2.95
C ARG A 118 19.48 -1.32 2.03
N THR A 119 19.36 -2.51 2.64
CA THR A 119 19.13 -3.78 1.93
C THR A 119 17.75 -3.79 1.27
N ILE A 120 16.72 -3.31 1.98
CA ILE A 120 15.37 -3.13 1.45
C ILE A 120 14.66 -1.98 2.16
N ASP A 121 13.77 -1.30 1.46
CA ASP A 121 12.85 -0.28 1.95
C ASP A 121 11.49 -0.54 1.31
N ILE A 122 10.42 -0.50 2.09
CA ILE A 122 9.06 -0.71 1.62
C ILE A 122 8.17 0.39 2.18
N ASP A 123 7.77 1.32 1.31
CA ASP A 123 6.87 2.42 1.63
C ASP A 123 5.43 2.10 1.19
N VAL A 124 4.45 2.34 2.07
CA VAL A 124 3.02 2.30 1.72
C VAL A 124 2.63 3.60 1.05
N LEU A 125 2.34 3.56 -0.25
CA LEU A 125 2.03 4.74 -1.07
C LEU A 125 0.57 5.16 -0.97
N LEU A 126 -0.34 4.21 -1.16
CA LEU A 126 -1.79 4.39 -1.20
C LEU A 126 -2.45 3.17 -0.58
N PHE A 127 -3.58 3.36 0.11
CA PHE A 127 -4.36 2.29 0.74
C PHE A 127 -5.83 2.47 0.38
N GLY A 128 -6.25 1.88 -0.74
CA GLY A 128 -7.53 2.16 -1.37
C GLY A 128 -7.71 3.67 -1.60
N SER A 129 -8.86 4.20 -1.17
CA SER A 129 -9.16 5.63 -1.14
C SER A 129 -8.97 6.27 0.26
N SER A 130 -8.37 5.54 1.20
CA SER A 130 -8.25 5.98 2.60
C SER A 130 -7.20 7.08 2.76
N ILE A 131 -7.48 7.99 3.69
CA ILE A 131 -6.51 8.92 4.26
C ILE A 131 -6.24 8.43 5.68
N ILE A 132 -4.99 8.14 6.00
CA ILE A 132 -4.57 7.53 7.27
C ILE A 132 -3.46 8.38 7.86
N GLU A 133 -3.64 8.75 9.13
CA GLU A 133 -2.62 9.45 9.91
C GLU A 133 -2.52 8.77 11.28
N ILE A 134 -1.46 7.99 11.45
CA ILE A 134 -1.11 7.35 12.73
C ILE A 134 0.41 7.50 12.94
N PRO A 135 0.93 7.39 14.18
CA PRO A 135 2.33 7.67 14.46
C PRO A 135 3.34 6.88 13.60
N SER A 136 2.97 5.68 13.15
CA SER A 136 3.84 4.81 12.34
C SER A 136 3.57 4.83 10.83
N LEU A 137 2.52 5.54 10.37
CA LEU A 137 2.08 5.47 8.97
C LEU A 137 1.24 6.68 8.57
N THR A 138 1.62 7.30 7.45
CA THR A 138 0.84 8.32 6.76
C THR A 138 0.48 7.81 5.36
N VAL A 139 -0.81 7.82 5.02
CA VAL A 139 -1.32 7.46 3.69
C VAL A 139 -2.28 8.54 3.19
N PRO A 140 -2.16 9.03 1.94
CA PRO A 140 -1.09 8.75 0.98
C PRO A 140 0.30 9.08 1.53
N HIS A 141 1.33 8.38 1.06
CA HIS A 141 2.70 8.71 1.44
C HIS A 141 2.95 10.20 1.14
N ALA A 142 3.34 10.97 2.16
CA ALA A 142 3.32 12.44 2.11
C ALA A 142 4.03 13.04 0.87
N ARG A 143 5.18 12.46 0.50
CA ARG A 143 6.00 12.89 -0.65
C ARG A 143 5.85 12.04 -1.91
N LEU A 144 4.79 11.23 -2.01
CA LEU A 144 4.54 10.41 -3.22
C LEU A 144 4.58 11.27 -4.48
N HIS A 145 3.88 12.41 -4.43
CA HIS A 145 3.70 13.33 -5.54
C HIS A 145 4.97 14.10 -5.95
N GLU A 146 6.05 14.00 -5.19
CA GLU A 146 7.31 14.71 -5.40
C GLU A 146 8.41 13.79 -5.97
N ARG A 147 8.18 12.47 -5.99
CA ARG A 147 9.23 11.47 -6.20
C ARG A 147 9.07 10.75 -7.54
N ARG A 148 9.94 11.06 -8.51
CA ARG A 148 9.93 10.40 -9.84
C ARG A 148 10.21 8.90 -9.73
N PHE A 149 11.17 8.48 -8.89
CA PHE A 149 11.46 7.06 -8.65
C PHE A 149 10.28 6.25 -8.06
N VAL A 150 9.27 6.92 -7.50
CA VAL A 150 8.02 6.31 -7.02
C VAL A 150 6.96 6.33 -8.12
N LEU A 151 6.79 7.48 -8.78
CA LEU A 151 5.73 7.71 -9.74
C LEU A 151 5.95 7.02 -11.09
N GLU A 152 7.20 6.88 -11.56
CA GLU A 152 7.49 6.15 -12.81
C GLU A 152 7.11 4.66 -12.72
N PRO A 153 7.58 3.88 -11.73
CA PRO A 153 7.18 2.48 -11.62
C PRO A 153 5.70 2.32 -11.27
N LEU A 154 5.12 3.21 -10.47
CA LEU A 154 3.70 3.14 -10.12
C LEU A 154 2.80 3.42 -11.34
N ALA A 155 3.19 4.36 -12.20
CA ALA A 155 2.45 4.67 -13.44
C ALA A 155 2.47 3.50 -14.44
N GLU A 156 3.48 2.62 -14.40
CA GLU A 156 3.52 1.41 -15.23
C GLU A 156 2.36 0.44 -14.90
N ILE A 157 2.06 0.26 -13.61
CA ILE A 157 1.09 -0.77 -13.16
C ILE A 157 -0.27 -0.19 -12.74
N ALA A 158 -0.35 1.10 -12.46
CA ALA A 158 -1.53 1.74 -11.89
C ALA A 158 -1.67 3.22 -12.31
N PRO A 159 -1.62 3.54 -13.61
CA PRO A 159 -1.61 4.94 -14.07
C PRO A 159 -2.89 5.69 -13.69
N GLU A 160 -4.02 4.99 -13.59
CA GLU A 160 -5.34 5.57 -13.29
C GLU A 160 -5.68 5.55 -11.79
N ALA A 161 -4.80 5.01 -10.93
CA ALA A 161 -5.00 5.09 -9.49
C ALA A 161 -5.03 6.57 -9.07
N ARG A 162 -6.01 6.94 -8.24
CA ARG A 162 -6.22 8.35 -7.84
C ARG A 162 -5.66 8.62 -6.46
N HIS A 163 -4.93 9.72 -6.34
CA HIS A 163 -4.52 10.25 -5.05
C HIS A 163 -5.74 10.83 -4.32
N PRO A 164 -6.12 10.34 -3.12
CA PRO A 164 -7.37 10.70 -2.46
C PRO A 164 -7.43 12.17 -2.02
N VAL A 165 -6.29 12.84 -1.81
CA VAL A 165 -6.24 14.28 -1.50
C VAL A 165 -6.26 15.13 -2.77
N PHE A 166 -5.22 15.05 -3.61
CA PHE A 166 -5.13 15.85 -4.84
C PHE A 166 -6.15 15.54 -5.93
N LYS A 167 -6.87 14.41 -5.84
CA LYS A 167 -7.84 13.92 -6.85
C LYS A 167 -7.27 13.70 -8.25
N ARG A 168 -5.95 13.75 -8.41
CA ARG A 168 -5.21 13.46 -9.65
C ARG A 168 -4.86 11.99 -9.76
N THR A 169 -4.77 11.48 -10.99
CA THR A 169 -4.27 10.13 -11.25
C THR A 169 -2.76 10.08 -11.06
N VAL A 170 -2.20 8.88 -10.83
CA VAL A 170 -0.76 8.64 -10.78
C VAL A 170 -0.07 9.17 -12.04
N ARG A 171 -0.66 8.92 -13.22
CA ARG A 171 -0.16 9.47 -14.49
C ARG A 171 -0.08 10.99 -14.46
N GLN A 172 -1.16 11.65 -14.05
CA GLN A 172 -1.19 13.13 -13.95
C GLN A 172 -0.20 13.69 -12.94
N LEU A 173 0.07 12.96 -11.85
CA LEU A 173 1.09 13.36 -10.86
C LEU A 173 2.50 13.20 -11.42
N ARG A 174 2.78 12.06 -12.07
CA ARG A 174 4.07 11.81 -12.75
C ARG A 174 4.36 12.88 -13.79
N ASP A 175 3.38 13.20 -14.63
CA ASP A 175 3.54 14.16 -15.74
C ASP A 175 3.71 15.60 -15.24
N ALA A 176 3.31 15.89 -14.01
CA ALA A 176 3.50 17.20 -13.37
C ALA A 176 4.87 17.37 -12.70
N LEU A 177 5.69 16.32 -12.60
CA LEU A 177 7.00 16.41 -11.98
C LEU A 177 7.99 17.17 -12.85
N PRO A 178 8.81 18.07 -12.27
CA PRO A 178 9.90 18.71 -13.00
C PRO A 178 10.94 17.67 -13.46
N SER A 179 11.62 17.96 -14.56
CA SER A 179 12.80 17.19 -14.99
C SER A 179 13.93 17.28 -13.95
N GLY A 180 14.77 16.26 -13.86
CA GLY A 180 16.01 16.36 -13.06
C GLY A 180 16.48 15.04 -12.45
N GLN A 181 15.58 14.21 -11.94
CA GLN A 181 15.97 12.90 -11.41
C GLN A 181 16.13 11.88 -12.54
N THR A 182 17.28 11.19 -12.59
CA THR A 182 17.48 10.07 -13.50
C THR A 182 16.78 8.81 -13.01
N VAL A 183 15.91 8.24 -13.85
CA VAL A 183 15.17 6.99 -13.60
C VAL A 183 15.22 6.15 -14.87
N LYS A 184 15.94 5.01 -14.82
CA LYS A 184 16.17 4.12 -15.96
C LYS A 184 15.46 2.80 -15.76
N LYS A 185 14.57 2.43 -16.67
CA LYS A 185 13.90 1.12 -16.63
C LYS A 185 14.92 0.01 -16.90
N VAL A 186 14.95 -0.98 -16.02
CA VAL A 186 15.72 -2.22 -16.13
C VAL A 186 14.71 -3.35 -16.28
N VAL A 187 14.78 -4.07 -17.39
CA VAL A 187 13.86 -5.20 -17.66
C VAL A 187 14.21 -6.33 -16.70
N LYS A 188 13.16 -6.97 -16.15
CA LYS A 188 13.26 -8.14 -15.27
C LYS A 188 13.87 -9.35 -15.96
#